data_AF-A0A965EET7-F1
#
_entry.id   AF-A0A965EET7-F1
#
_cell.length_a   1.000
_cell.length_b   1.000
_cell.length_c   1.000
_cell.angle_alpha   90.00
_cell.angle_beta   90.00
_cell.angle_gamma   90.00
#
_symmetry.space_group_name_H-M   'P 1'
#
loop_
_entity.id
_entity.type
_entity.pdbx_description
1 polymer ?
#
loop_
_entity_poly.entity_id
_entity_poly.type
_entity_poly.pdbx_seq_one_letter_code
_entity_poly.pdbx_strand_id
1 'polypeptide(L)'
;MLVWLFQTSAISPSQLMFISIRAKIFLVLSICLVLAAAFIYAQTDRRHINNNSVVLISSVGCRSAETRTVGTIIVGGFVLTVAHGVAGQNANRIIFADGETTQASITVIDSDLDLALLEFDQAPLRSPVKPIKFASAKPGESVTFVAFNDQTQFARDAK
;
A
#
# COMPACT_ATOMS: atom_id res chain seq x y z
N MET A 1 -11.60 -11.68 78.82
CA MET A 1 -12.66 -11.00 78.06
C MET A 1 -12.05 -10.49 76.77
N LEU A 2 -12.25 -11.18 75.64
CA LEU A 2 -12.08 -10.61 74.28
C LEU A 2 -12.57 -11.66 73.27
N VAL A 3 -13.81 -11.49 72.78
CA VAL A 3 -14.37 -12.24 71.65
C VAL A 3 -14.26 -11.32 70.44
N TRP A 4 -13.41 -11.69 69.47
CA TRP A 4 -13.34 -11.04 68.17
C TRP A 4 -14.46 -11.58 67.28
N LEU A 5 -15.47 -10.76 66.99
CA LEU A 5 -16.45 -11.02 65.96
C LEU A 5 -15.88 -10.61 64.60
N PHE A 6 -15.57 -11.59 63.75
CA PHE A 6 -15.37 -11.37 62.32
C PHE A 6 -16.74 -11.08 61.68
N GLN A 7 -17.04 -9.81 61.39
CA GLN A 7 -18.14 -9.46 60.50
C GLN A 7 -17.75 -9.79 59.06
N THR A 8 -18.24 -10.91 58.54
CA THR A 8 -18.28 -11.15 57.09
C THR A 8 -19.43 -10.35 56.51
N SER A 9 -19.13 -9.23 55.85
CA SER A 9 -20.13 -8.42 55.13
C SER A 9 -20.75 -9.27 54.02
N ALA A 10 -21.99 -9.73 54.21
CA ALA A 10 -22.75 -10.46 53.20
C ALA A 10 -23.10 -9.53 52.03
N ILE A 11 -22.72 -9.90 50.80
CA ILE A 11 -23.03 -9.16 49.58
C ILE A 11 -24.53 -9.26 49.33
N SER A 12 -25.23 -8.12 49.22
CA SER A 12 -26.68 -8.10 49.01
C SER A 12 -27.07 -8.55 47.59
N PRO A 13 -28.30 -9.05 47.37
CA PRO A 13 -28.78 -9.44 46.04
C PRO A 13 -28.71 -8.30 45.01
N SER A 14 -28.88 -7.05 45.46
CA SER A 14 -28.72 -5.86 44.61
C SER A 14 -27.27 -5.64 44.18
N GLN A 15 -26.29 -5.86 45.06
CA GLN A 15 -24.86 -5.78 44.74
C GLN A 15 -24.46 -6.85 43.71
N LEU A 16 -24.96 -8.08 43.85
CA LEU A 16 -24.75 -9.17 42.87
C LEU A 16 -25.33 -8.84 41.49
N MET A 17 -26.52 -8.22 41.44
CA MET A 17 -27.15 -7.77 40.20
C MET A 17 -26.32 -6.71 39.48
N PHE A 18 -25.81 -5.71 40.21
CA PHE A 18 -24.92 -4.67 39.63
C PHE A 18 -23.59 -5.24 39.14
N ILE A 19 -23.00 -6.20 39.86
CA ILE A 19 -21.78 -6.90 39.44
C ILE A 19 -22.03 -7.69 38.14
N SER A 20 -23.16 -8.40 38.03
CA SER A 20 -23.53 -9.16 36.83
C SER A 20 -23.79 -8.26 35.61
N ILE A 21 -24.46 -7.13 35.80
CA ILE A 21 -24.70 -6.15 34.71
C ILE A 21 -23.38 -5.55 34.24
N ARG A 22 -22.50 -5.14 35.16
CA ARG A 22 -21.16 -4.63 34.82
C ARG A 22 -20.34 -5.67 34.07
N ALA A 23 -20.33 -6.92 34.53
CA ALA A 23 -19.62 -8.01 33.87
C ALA A 23 -20.12 -8.26 32.44
N LYS A 24 -21.44 -8.23 32.22
CA LYS A 24 -22.03 -8.37 30.87
C LYS A 24 -21.66 -7.21 29.95
N ILE A 25 -21.68 -5.98 30.45
CA ILE A 25 -21.27 -4.79 29.68
C ILE A 25 -19.78 -4.89 29.30
N PHE A 26 -18.91 -5.26 30.23
CA PHE A 26 -17.48 -5.47 29.95
C PHE A 26 -17.24 -6.58 28.92
N LEU A 27 -17.97 -7.68 29.00
CA LEU A 27 -17.89 -8.78 28.04
C LEU A 27 -18.25 -8.29 26.62
N VAL A 28 -19.39 -7.60 26.47
CA VAL A 28 -19.86 -7.10 25.17
C VAL A 28 -18.88 -6.08 24.59
N LEU A 29 -18.39 -5.13 25.40
CA LEU A 29 -17.39 -4.16 24.96
C LEU A 29 -16.09 -4.82 24.51
N SER A 30 -15.64 -5.86 25.22
CA SER A 30 -14.43 -6.61 24.86
C SER A 30 -14.60 -7.34 23.52
N ILE A 31 -15.76 -7.96 23.29
CA ILE A 31 -16.08 -8.62 22.01
C ILE A 31 -16.10 -7.60 20.88
N CYS A 32 -16.77 -6.46 21.06
CA CYS A 32 -16.80 -5.39 20.04
C CYS A 32 -15.40 -4.88 19.71
N LEU A 33 -14.52 -4.73 20.71
CA LEU A 33 -13.13 -4.30 20.51
C LEU A 33 -12.34 -5.32 19.68
N VAL A 34 -12.48 -6.62 19.99
CA VAL A 34 -11.80 -7.70 19.25
C VAL A 34 -12.30 -7.75 17.80
N LEU A 35 -13.61 -7.64 17.58
CA LEU A 35 -14.19 -7.62 16.24
C LEU A 35 -13.74 -6.40 15.43
N ALA A 36 -13.69 -5.22 16.04
CA ALA A 36 -13.20 -4.00 15.40
C ALA A 36 -11.71 -4.14 15.02
N ALA A 37 -10.87 -4.68 15.92
CA ALA A 37 -9.46 -4.92 15.66
C ALA A 37 -9.25 -5.94 14.53
N ALA A 38 -10.00 -7.03 14.51
CA ALA A 38 -9.94 -8.04 13.45
C ALA A 38 -10.39 -7.46 12.09
N PHE A 39 -11.41 -6.62 12.08
CA PHE A 39 -11.88 -5.94 10.86
C PHE A 39 -10.83 -4.95 10.33
N ILE A 40 -10.20 -4.16 11.20
CA ILE A 40 -9.11 -3.25 10.83
C ILE A 40 -7.91 -4.04 10.28
N TYR A 41 -7.55 -5.16 10.92
CA TYR A 41 -6.47 -6.02 10.47
C TYR A 41 -6.76 -6.62 9.08
N ALA A 42 -7.97 -7.13 8.86
CA ALA A 42 -8.38 -7.69 7.57
C ALA A 42 -8.40 -6.64 6.43
N GLN A 43 -8.69 -5.37 6.74
CA GLN A 43 -8.58 -4.26 5.78
C GLN A 43 -7.12 -3.88 5.47
N THR A 44 -6.16 -4.35 6.27
CA THR A 44 -4.73 -3.99 6.19
C THR A 44 -3.89 -5.04 5.45
N ASP A 45 -4.48 -5.96 4.69
CA ASP A 45 -3.74 -6.91 3.84
C ASP A 45 -3.13 -6.24 2.59
N ARG A 46 -2.39 -5.14 2.79
CA ARG A 46 -1.48 -4.59 1.80
C ARG A 46 -0.14 -5.26 2.02
N ARG A 47 0.19 -6.24 1.18
CA ARG A 47 1.55 -6.79 1.19
C ARG A 47 2.50 -5.72 0.70
N HIS A 48 3.33 -5.21 1.62
CA HIS A 48 4.50 -4.45 1.25
C HIS A 48 5.42 -5.35 0.44
N ILE A 49 5.74 -4.91 -0.77
CA ILE A 49 6.64 -5.60 -1.67
C ILE A 49 7.77 -4.64 -2.05
N ASN A 50 8.92 -5.22 -2.39
CA ASN A 50 10.03 -4.47 -2.95
C ASN A 50 10.35 -5.08 -4.32
N ASN A 51 9.73 -4.52 -5.35
CA ASN A 51 9.92 -4.89 -6.75
C ASN A 51 10.55 -3.71 -7.49
N ASN A 52 11.87 -3.78 -7.70
CA ASN A 52 12.63 -2.77 -8.43
C ASN A 52 12.27 -2.64 -9.91
N SER A 53 11.47 -3.57 -10.46
CA SER A 53 10.97 -3.46 -11.83
C SER A 53 9.75 -2.54 -11.94
N VAL A 54 9.08 -2.22 -10.83
CA VAL A 54 7.93 -1.32 -10.80
C VAL A 54 8.31 -0.06 -10.05
N VAL A 55 8.16 1.08 -10.70
CA VAL A 55 8.69 2.36 -10.24
C VAL A 55 7.62 3.42 -10.16
N LEU A 56 7.83 4.37 -9.27
CA LEU A 56 7.05 5.61 -9.24
C LEU A 56 7.73 6.61 -10.17
N ILE A 57 6.96 7.26 -11.02
CA ILE A 57 7.40 8.35 -11.88
C ILE A 57 6.80 9.63 -11.33
N SER A 58 7.68 10.57 -10.99
CA SER A 58 7.33 11.94 -10.63
C SER A 58 7.71 12.84 -11.82
N SER A 59 6.72 13.57 -12.33
CA SER A 59 6.90 14.41 -13.50
C SER A 59 6.50 15.85 -13.20
N VAL A 60 7.36 16.78 -13.62
CA VAL A 60 7.18 18.23 -13.45
C VAL A 60 7.39 18.90 -14.81
N GLY A 61 6.60 19.94 -15.09
CA GLY A 61 6.66 20.61 -16.39
C GLY A 61 5.64 21.72 -16.52
N CYS A 62 5.03 21.83 -17.70
CA CYS A 62 4.12 22.93 -18.03
C CYS A 62 2.82 22.91 -17.23
N ARG A 63 2.47 21.77 -16.60
CA ARG A 63 1.33 21.68 -15.68
C ARG A 63 1.69 22.28 -14.33
N SER A 64 0.73 22.96 -13.69
CA SER A 64 0.93 23.68 -12.43
C SER A 64 1.21 22.76 -11.23
N ALA A 65 0.97 21.46 -11.36
CA ALA A 65 1.17 20.47 -10.30
C ALA A 65 2.01 19.29 -10.80
N GLU A 66 2.86 18.78 -9.91
CA GLU A 66 3.58 17.52 -10.10
C GLU A 66 2.59 16.39 -10.40
N THR A 67 2.83 15.62 -11.45
CA THR A 67 2.07 14.41 -11.72
C THR A 67 2.85 13.20 -11.22
N ARG A 68 2.12 12.24 -10.64
CA ARG A 68 2.67 10.97 -10.19
C ARG A 68 1.98 9.84 -10.93
N THR A 69 2.77 8.94 -11.49
CA THR A 69 2.28 7.76 -12.20
C THR A 69 3.16 6.55 -11.91
N VAL A 70 2.68 5.36 -12.25
CA VAL A 70 3.43 4.11 -12.07
C VAL A 70 4.02 3.69 -13.42
N GLY A 71 5.27 3.24 -13.40
CA GLY A 71 5.97 2.70 -14.55
C GLY A 71 6.47 1.29 -14.31
N THR A 72 6.66 0.54 -15.38
CA THR A 72 7.29 -0.78 -15.36
C THR A 72 8.56 -0.76 -16.20
N ILE A 73 9.66 -1.20 -15.62
CA ILE A 73 10.94 -1.32 -16.32
C ILE A 73 10.92 -2.53 -17.23
N ILE A 74 11.21 -2.27 -18.50
CA ILE A 74 11.33 -3.27 -19.56
C ILE A 74 12.78 -3.34 -20.05
N VAL A 75 13.06 -4.28 -20.95
CA VAL A 75 14.41 -4.51 -21.48
C VAL A 75 14.95 -3.25 -22.18
N GLY A 76 16.26 -3.02 -22.08
CA GLY A 76 16.95 -1.93 -22.80
C GLY A 76 17.00 -0.59 -22.10
N GLY A 77 16.73 -0.52 -20.79
CA GLY A 77 16.79 0.75 -20.05
C GLY A 77 15.55 1.63 -20.25
N PHE A 78 14.42 0.99 -20.53
CA PHE A 78 13.15 1.68 -20.75
C PHE A 78 12.15 1.44 -19.63
N VAL A 79 11.26 2.41 -19.44
CA VAL A 79 10.07 2.33 -18.59
C VAL A 79 8.83 2.49 -19.45
N LEU A 80 7.92 1.53 -19.37
CA LEU A 80 6.59 1.63 -19.93
C LEU A 80 5.63 2.21 -18.90
N THR A 81 4.87 3.23 -19.26
CA THR A 81 3.87 3.87 -18.40
C THR A 81 2.68 4.39 -19.24
N VAL A 82 1.72 5.03 -18.58
CA VAL A 82 0.58 5.69 -19.21
C VAL A 82 0.94 7.07 -19.74
N ALA A 83 0.47 7.42 -20.94
CA ALA A 83 0.80 8.68 -21.60
C ALA A 83 0.29 9.88 -20.80
N HIS A 84 -0.95 9.84 -20.30
CA HIS A 84 -1.55 10.97 -19.59
C HIS A 84 -0.80 11.36 -18.30
N GLY A 85 -0.03 10.44 -17.73
CA GLY A 85 0.79 10.66 -16.53
C GLY A 85 2.05 11.47 -16.77
N VAL A 86 2.56 11.48 -18.00
CA VAL A 86 3.86 12.10 -18.37
C VAL A 86 3.75 13.12 -19.51
N ALA A 87 2.65 13.15 -20.26
CA ALA A 87 2.47 14.05 -21.38
C ALA A 87 2.47 15.53 -20.94
N GLY A 88 3.23 16.36 -21.66
CA GLY A 88 3.37 17.80 -21.39
C GLY A 88 4.31 18.14 -20.23
N GLN A 89 5.09 17.17 -19.76
CA GLN A 89 6.07 17.35 -18.69
C GLN A 89 7.49 17.53 -19.24
N ASN A 90 8.30 18.36 -18.58
CA ASN A 90 9.64 18.74 -19.05
C ASN A 90 10.75 17.96 -18.31
N ALA A 91 10.45 17.46 -17.11
CA ALA A 91 11.36 16.69 -16.30
C ALA A 91 10.63 15.47 -15.74
N ASN A 92 11.22 14.29 -15.89
CA ASN A 92 10.70 13.05 -15.34
C ASN A 92 11.75 12.41 -14.44
N ARG A 93 11.33 11.96 -13.27
CA ARG A 93 12.16 11.29 -12.28
C ARG A 93 11.56 9.94 -11.96
N ILE A 94 12.36 8.90 -12.11
CA ILE A 94 12.06 7.55 -11.64
C ILE A 94 12.46 7.47 -10.17
N ILE A 95 11.59 6.88 -9.36
CA ILE A 95 11.79 6.61 -7.94
C ILE A 95 11.58 5.09 -7.75
N PHE A 96 12.65 4.40 -7.35
CA PHE A 96 12.65 2.96 -7.10
C PHE A 96 12.03 2.63 -5.74
N ALA A 97 11.69 1.36 -5.51
CA ALA A 97 11.09 0.90 -4.27
C ALA A 97 12.01 1.02 -3.04
N ASP A 98 13.33 1.08 -3.25
CA ASP A 98 14.33 1.37 -2.21
C ASP A 98 14.58 2.88 -2.00
N GLY A 99 13.85 3.73 -2.73
CA GLY A 99 13.96 5.19 -2.67
C GLY A 99 15.10 5.78 -3.50
N GLU A 100 15.89 4.96 -4.21
CA GLU A 100 16.83 5.46 -5.21
C GLU A 100 16.08 6.24 -6.31
N THR A 101 16.71 7.25 -6.90
CA THR A 101 16.09 8.04 -7.97
C THR A 101 17.03 8.25 -9.15
N THR A 102 16.47 8.22 -10.36
CA THR A 102 17.21 8.55 -11.59
C THR A 102 16.35 9.43 -12.50
N GLN A 103 16.99 10.17 -13.40
CA GLN A 103 16.29 10.97 -14.41
C GLN A 103 15.83 10.09 -15.56
N ALA A 104 14.71 10.47 -16.18
CA ALA A 104 14.19 9.79 -17.35
C ALA A 104 13.74 10.80 -18.40
N SER A 105 13.91 10.43 -19.66
CA SER A 105 13.49 11.22 -20.82
C SER A 105 12.37 10.49 -21.54
N ILE A 106 11.37 11.22 -22.03
CA ILE A 106 10.31 10.64 -22.84
C ILE A 106 10.88 10.33 -24.21
N THR A 107 10.86 9.05 -24.61
CA THR A 107 11.31 8.58 -25.92
C THR A 107 10.15 8.61 -26.91
N VAL A 108 8.99 8.09 -26.51
CA VAL A 108 7.79 7.97 -27.36
C VAL A 108 6.53 8.16 -26.53
N ILE A 109 5.51 8.79 -27.12
CA ILE A 109 4.15 8.84 -26.60
C ILE A 109 3.20 8.34 -27.71
N ASP A 110 2.31 7.42 -27.34
CA ASP A 110 1.15 7.02 -28.11
C ASP A 110 -0.11 7.42 -27.31
N SER A 111 -0.77 8.48 -27.75
CA SER A 111 -1.96 9.01 -27.08
C SER A 111 -3.20 8.16 -27.31
N ASP A 112 -3.25 7.40 -28.41
CA ASP A 112 -4.43 6.62 -28.78
C ASP A 112 -4.52 5.36 -27.91
N LEU A 113 -3.36 4.77 -27.58
CA LEU A 113 -3.24 3.64 -26.66
C LEU A 113 -3.02 4.06 -25.19
N ASP A 114 -2.88 5.36 -24.93
CA ASP A 114 -2.48 5.94 -23.63
C ASP A 114 -1.19 5.31 -23.08
N LEU A 115 -0.18 5.15 -23.94
CA LEU A 115 1.12 4.57 -23.60
C LEU A 115 2.27 5.56 -23.80
N ALA A 116 3.25 5.51 -22.92
CA ALA A 116 4.50 6.24 -23.06
C ALA A 116 5.69 5.35 -22.72
N LEU A 117 6.78 5.59 -23.45
CA LEU A 117 8.06 4.97 -23.23
C LEU A 117 9.05 6.03 -22.77
N LEU A 118 9.70 5.78 -21.63
CA LEU A 118 10.74 6.64 -21.08
C LEU A 118 12.06 5.89 -21.07
N GLU A 119 13.14 6.55 -21.45
CA GLU A 119 14.51 6.05 -21.34
C GLU A 119 15.16 6.59 -20.07
N PHE A 120 15.97 5.78 -19.39
CA PHE A 120 16.74 6.21 -18.23
C PHE A 120 18.14 5.59 -18.22
N ASP A 121 19.08 6.31 -17.63
CA ASP A 121 20.43 5.77 -17.42
C ASP A 121 20.41 4.78 -16.24
N GLN A 122 20.92 3.58 -16.50
CA GLN A 122 21.05 2.51 -15.50
C GLN A 122 22.33 2.64 -14.66
N ALA A 123 23.24 3.58 -14.99
CA ALA A 123 24.51 3.75 -14.31
C ALA A 123 24.59 5.09 -13.55
N PRO A 124 25.02 5.12 -12.26
CA PRO A 124 25.26 4.00 -11.36
C PRO A 124 24.07 3.78 -10.42
N LEU A 125 23.13 2.91 -10.78
CA LEU A 125 22.13 2.44 -9.81
C LEU A 125 22.78 1.55 -8.76
N ARG A 126 22.35 1.66 -7.49
CA ARG A 126 22.87 0.86 -6.37
C ARG A 126 22.53 -0.62 -6.53
N SER A 127 21.36 -0.90 -7.08
CA SER A 127 20.84 -2.25 -7.24
C SER A 127 20.60 -2.56 -8.72
N PRO A 128 21.02 -3.74 -9.22
CA PRO A 128 20.68 -4.17 -10.57
C PRO A 128 19.16 -4.23 -10.74
N VAL A 129 18.66 -3.56 -11.77
CA VAL A 129 17.24 -3.64 -12.11
C VAL A 129 17.00 -4.89 -12.95
N LYS A 130 16.01 -5.69 -12.57
CA LYS A 130 15.56 -6.84 -13.35
C LYS A 130 14.33 -6.43 -14.17
N PRO A 131 14.39 -6.33 -15.50
CA PRO A 131 13.20 -5.97 -16.29
C PRO A 131 12.08 -7.00 -16.17
N ILE A 132 10.83 -6.53 -16.27
CA ILE A 132 9.67 -7.42 -16.42
C ILE A 132 9.71 -8.07 -17.81
N LYS A 133 9.33 -9.35 -17.86
CA LYS A 133 9.06 -10.07 -19.10
C LYS A 133 7.56 -10.07 -19.35
N PHE A 134 7.16 -9.68 -20.55
CA PHE A 134 5.77 -9.80 -20.96
C PHE A 134 5.39 -11.27 -21.16
N ALA A 135 4.15 -11.58 -20.83
CA ALA A 135 3.54 -12.88 -21.05
C ALA A 135 2.14 -12.67 -21.62
N SER A 136 1.64 -13.66 -22.36
CA SER A 136 0.24 -13.67 -22.77
C SER A 136 -0.66 -13.93 -21.56
N ALA A 137 -1.73 -13.17 -21.43
CA ALA A 137 -2.76 -13.38 -20.42
C ALA A 137 -3.94 -14.16 -21.01
N LYS A 138 -4.59 -15.00 -20.20
CA LYS A 138 -5.84 -15.70 -20.55
C LYS A 138 -6.99 -15.25 -19.64
N PRO A 139 -8.24 -15.28 -20.13
CA PRO A 139 -9.40 -15.03 -19.29
C PRO A 139 -9.45 -15.96 -18.08
N GLY A 140 -9.70 -15.40 -16.90
CA GLY A 140 -9.79 -16.15 -15.64
C GLY A 140 -8.46 -16.38 -14.91
N GLU A 141 -7.33 -15.92 -15.46
CA GLU A 141 -6.06 -15.94 -14.74
C GLU A 141 -6.05 -14.93 -13.59
N SER A 142 -5.42 -15.31 -12.47
CA SER A 142 -5.20 -14.42 -11.34
C SER A 142 -4.14 -13.37 -11.69
N VAL A 143 -4.43 -12.11 -11.37
CA VAL A 143 -3.54 -10.97 -11.62
C VAL A 143 -3.25 -10.26 -10.30
N THR A 144 -2.01 -9.83 -10.11
CA THR A 144 -1.61 -8.97 -8.98
C THR A 144 -1.15 -7.62 -9.53
N PHE A 145 -1.73 -6.54 -9.03
CA PHE A 145 -1.30 -5.18 -9.30
C PHE A 145 -0.24 -4.76 -8.29
N VAL A 146 0.84 -4.17 -8.79
CA VAL A 146 1.87 -3.50 -7.99
C VAL A 146 1.74 -2.01 -8.22
N ALA A 147 1.56 -1.25 -7.15
CA ALA A 147 1.35 0.20 -7.20
C ALA A 147 2.06 0.90 -6.04
N PHE A 148 1.99 2.23 -6.02
CA PHE A 148 2.55 3.06 -4.97
C PHE A 148 1.45 3.80 -4.23
N ASN A 149 1.58 3.87 -2.90
CA ASN A 149 0.87 4.82 -2.06
C ASN A 149 1.93 5.78 -1.51
N ASP A 150 1.87 7.04 -1.94
CA ASP A 150 3.00 7.98 -1.83
C ASP A 150 4.28 7.39 -2.42
N GLN A 151 5.28 7.07 -1.59
CA GLN A 151 6.54 6.43 -2.00
C GLN A 151 6.62 4.97 -1.56
N THR A 152 5.55 4.42 -0.99
CA THR A 152 5.54 3.03 -0.50
C THR A 152 4.85 2.11 -1.49
N GLN A 153 5.56 1.08 -1.95
CA GLN A 153 5.01 0.09 -2.86
C GLN A 153 4.10 -0.90 -2.12
N PHE A 154 3.01 -1.29 -2.77
CA PHE A 154 2.10 -2.32 -2.29
C PHE A 154 1.62 -3.22 -3.44
N ALA A 155 1.28 -4.47 -3.11
CA ALA A 155 0.62 -5.40 -4.01
C ALA A 155 -0.85 -5.58 -3.64
N ARG A 156 -1.71 -5.76 -4.65
CA ARG A 156 -3.11 -6.14 -4.49
C ARG A 156 -3.55 -7.08 -5.61
N ASP A 157 -4.22 -8.16 -5.25
CA ASP A 157 -4.83 -9.05 -6.24
C ASP A 157 -6.04 -8.40 -6.92
N ALA A 158 -6.16 -8.63 -8.23
CA ALA A 158 -7.32 -8.24 -9.02
C ALA A 158 -8.56 -8.96 -8.47
N LYS A 159 -9.67 -8.21 -8.32
CA LYS A 159 -10.96 -8.77 -7.92
C LYS A 159 -11.73 -9.31 -9.11
#